data_AF-A0A653CQY8-F1
#
_entry.id   AF-A0A653CQY8-F1
#
_cell.length_a   1.000
_cell.length_b   1.000
_cell.length_c   1.000
_cell.angle_alpha   90.00
_cell.angle_beta   90.00
_cell.angle_gamma   90.00
#
_symmetry.space_group_name_H-M   'P 1'
#
loop_
_entity.id
_entity.type
_entity.pdbx_description
1 polymer ?
#
loop_
_entity_poly.entity_id
_entity_poly.type
_entity_poly.pdbx_seq_one_letter_code
_entity_poly.pdbx_strand_id
1 'polypeptide(L)'
;MDHLRFNPEKIPSLINEQDDSKNSPLHYAVRYSDQERVEELLDLGASLGSKNKSGVMPVHDIEPKMLERHLDRCIEFDKSGKKYKEDFSVTFNYRTLIPPRSNKVPKVEKDLEENLNQSVVQELVAETEVIAYMSQATEFKHLLAHPVIVTFLFMKWHKIRWIFNINLAFYFAFFLSLVFYVFLSYANFRQSDKTSLELLILIISVPVLMVTFFILILRELFQMAVSPGKYFKSFENYIELVLIFITGAIIFTKTPDEHTRKPLAAISILLAAFELVLMLGQHPKFSTNVVMLRTVSYNFFKFLVWYSLLIVAFALSFYIIFSKTEVASPPEQEEEDFFTDPGKSLFKTIVMLTGEFDASNMNFHTFPFTSIVIFSLFIFMIAIILVNLLNGLAVSDTQIIKSNAELVGHIARAQHIYYVETMLLGNILPKKMLTKFENLFCCYPSKRWNLIVLKPLAEKACLFPRCNKCELTVYPNKGGEIAVSNNSCCFGYCNHIRLEKETVKEINSIVRMKREEMEDEKQECACLQKLEEVLMKISELDNKMEIIMQCLPE
;
A
#
# COMPACT_ATOMS: atom_id res chain seq x y z
N MET A 1 -52.49 -10.06 9.08
CA MET A 1 -51.33 -10.27 8.21
C MET A 1 -51.62 -9.51 6.93
N ASP A 2 -51.48 -8.18 7.00
CA ASP A 2 -51.83 -7.32 5.88
C ASP A 2 -50.57 -6.92 5.13
N HIS A 3 -50.69 -7.06 3.81
CA HIS A 3 -49.72 -6.70 2.81
C HIS A 3 -49.17 -5.28 3.04
N LEU A 4 -47.97 -5.20 3.63
CA LEU A 4 -47.07 -4.08 3.37
C LEU A 4 -46.78 -4.14 1.87
N ARG A 5 -47.51 -3.32 1.10
CA ARG A 5 -47.15 -2.99 -0.28
C ARG A 5 -45.74 -2.37 -0.22
N PHE A 6 -44.73 -3.22 -0.41
CA PHE A 6 -43.34 -2.84 -0.52
C PHE A 6 -43.20 -1.86 -1.68
N ASN A 7 -42.97 -0.58 -1.36
CA ASN A 7 -42.74 0.43 -2.37
C ASN A 7 -41.26 0.34 -2.80
N PRO A 8 -40.93 -0.08 -4.04
CA PRO A 8 -39.55 -0.32 -4.47
C PRO A 8 -38.66 0.94 -4.43
N GLU A 9 -39.26 2.13 -4.37
CA GLU A 9 -38.54 3.40 -4.25
C GLU A 9 -37.95 3.66 -2.84
N LYS A 10 -38.43 2.98 -1.78
CA LYS A 10 -37.94 3.15 -0.39
C LYS A 10 -36.88 2.13 0.04
N ILE A 11 -36.61 1.12 -0.77
CA ILE A 11 -35.67 0.04 -0.45
C ILE A 11 -34.22 0.55 -0.28
N PRO A 12 -33.71 1.47 -1.12
CA PRO A 12 -32.33 1.97 -0.99
C PRO A 12 -32.05 2.72 0.33
N SER A 13 -33.05 3.39 0.90
CA SER A 13 -32.91 4.15 2.14
C SER A 13 -32.99 3.26 3.37
N LEU A 14 -33.83 2.21 3.35
CA LEU A 14 -34.05 1.32 4.49
C LEU A 14 -32.90 0.33 4.70
N ILE A 15 -32.20 -0.06 3.62
CA ILE A 15 -31.23 -1.17 3.65
C ILE A 15 -30.00 -0.93 4.56
N ASN A 16 -29.69 0.34 4.80
CA ASN A 16 -28.59 0.77 5.66
C ASN A 16 -29.07 1.45 6.95
N GLU A 17 -30.38 1.39 7.24
CA GLU A 17 -30.89 1.89 8.52
C GLU A 17 -30.30 1.09 9.67
N GLN A 18 -30.07 1.79 10.77
CA GLN A 18 -29.39 1.27 11.93
C GLN A 18 -30.37 1.26 13.11
N ASP A 19 -30.41 0.15 13.85
CA ASP A 19 -31.20 0.05 15.07
C ASP A 19 -30.59 0.87 16.23
N ASP A 20 -31.20 0.80 17.41
CA ASP A 20 -30.68 1.47 18.61
C ASP A 20 -29.25 1.06 18.96
N SER A 21 -28.82 -0.15 18.61
CA SER A 21 -27.46 -0.67 18.79
C SER A 21 -26.51 -0.33 17.63
N LYS A 22 -26.99 0.44 16.67
CA LYS A 22 -26.35 0.76 15.39
C LYS A 22 -26.08 -0.44 14.48
N ASN A 23 -26.75 -1.56 14.68
CA ASN A 23 -26.67 -2.70 13.77
C ASN A 23 -27.54 -2.41 12.54
N SER A 24 -26.96 -2.60 11.35
CA SER A 24 -27.70 -2.62 10.08
C SER A 24 -28.32 -4.01 9.82
N PRO A 25 -29.32 -4.13 8.92
CA PRO A 25 -29.88 -5.42 8.51
C PRO A 25 -28.82 -6.46 8.13
N LEU A 26 -27.73 -6.02 7.48
CA LEU A 26 -26.62 -6.88 7.10
C LEU A 26 -25.88 -7.50 8.31
N HIS A 27 -25.78 -6.81 9.46
CA HIS A 27 -25.18 -7.41 10.67
C HIS A 27 -25.97 -8.62 11.16
N TYR A 28 -27.29 -8.58 11.06
CA TYR A 28 -28.15 -9.68 11.47
C TYR A 28 -28.13 -10.81 10.44
N ALA A 29 -28.21 -10.47 9.16
CA ALA A 29 -28.22 -11.46 8.09
C ALA A 29 -26.96 -12.33 8.09
N VAL A 30 -25.79 -11.71 8.24
CA VAL A 30 -24.51 -12.44 8.24
C VAL A 30 -24.39 -13.41 9.42
N ARG A 31 -25.03 -13.12 10.56
CA ARG A 31 -24.95 -13.94 11.77
C ARG A 31 -26.01 -15.02 11.87
N TYR A 32 -27.19 -14.77 11.32
CA TYR A 32 -28.39 -15.55 11.63
C TYR A 32 -29.17 -16.02 10.39
N SER A 33 -28.80 -15.60 9.18
CA SER A 33 -29.51 -15.94 7.95
C SER A 33 -28.68 -16.83 7.01
N ASP A 34 -29.35 -17.38 6.00
CA ASP A 34 -28.73 -18.15 4.92
C ASP A 34 -27.89 -17.25 3.99
N GLN A 35 -26.91 -17.87 3.31
CA GLN A 35 -26.01 -17.17 2.37
C GLN A 35 -26.79 -16.40 1.29
N GLU A 36 -27.87 -16.97 0.75
CA GLU A 36 -28.70 -16.36 -0.28
C GLU A 36 -29.30 -15.00 0.16
N ARG A 37 -29.76 -14.90 1.41
CA ARG A 37 -30.30 -13.64 1.96
C ARG A 37 -29.23 -12.58 2.14
N VAL A 38 -28.01 -13.00 2.49
CA VAL A 38 -26.88 -12.08 2.60
C VAL A 38 -26.50 -11.56 1.21
N GLU A 39 -26.48 -12.43 0.21
CA GLU A 39 -26.22 -12.07 -1.19
C GLU A 39 -27.28 -11.11 -1.73
N GLU A 40 -28.57 -11.37 -1.50
CA GLU A 40 -29.67 -10.49 -1.91
C GLU A 40 -29.55 -9.08 -1.28
N LEU A 41 -29.22 -9.00 0.01
CA LEU A 41 -28.99 -7.73 0.68
C LEU A 41 -27.79 -6.97 0.09
N LEU A 42 -26.71 -7.68 -0.22
CA LEU A 42 -25.53 -7.08 -0.84
C LEU A 42 -25.82 -6.58 -2.25
N ASP A 43 -26.57 -7.33 -3.05
CA ASP A 43 -27.00 -6.96 -4.41
C ASP A 43 -27.92 -5.72 -4.39
N LEU A 44 -28.78 -5.59 -3.36
CA LEU A 44 -29.59 -4.39 -3.12
C LEU A 44 -28.77 -3.16 -2.64
N GLY A 45 -27.48 -3.34 -2.35
CA GLY A 45 -26.55 -2.27 -1.97
C GLY A 45 -26.43 -2.03 -0.46
N ALA A 46 -26.60 -3.07 0.36
CA ALA A 46 -26.25 -3.03 1.78
C ALA A 46 -24.75 -2.74 1.95
N SER A 47 -24.41 -1.77 2.79
CA SER A 47 -23.04 -1.32 3.00
C SER A 47 -22.31 -2.21 4.01
N LEU A 48 -21.15 -2.70 3.59
CA LEU A 48 -20.18 -3.43 4.40
C LEU A 48 -19.51 -2.54 5.47
N GLY A 49 -19.61 -1.22 5.34
CA GLY A 49 -18.96 -0.24 6.24
C GLY A 49 -19.84 0.29 7.37
N SER A 50 -21.06 -0.22 7.54
CA SER A 50 -21.97 0.23 8.60
C SER A 50 -21.40 -0.16 9.97
N LYS A 51 -21.03 0.78 10.86
CA LYS A 51 -20.49 0.43 12.19
C LYS A 51 -21.57 0.36 13.26
N ASN A 52 -21.55 -0.69 14.07
CA ASN A 52 -22.37 -0.80 15.27
C ASN A 52 -21.81 0.04 16.45
N LYS A 53 -22.50 0.04 17.61
CA LYS A 53 -22.05 0.75 18.82
C LYS A 53 -20.66 0.32 19.30
N SER A 54 -20.26 -0.92 19.03
CA SER A 54 -18.94 -1.47 19.36
C SER A 54 -17.88 -1.14 18.30
N GLY A 55 -18.24 -0.45 17.21
CA GLY A 55 -17.34 -0.12 16.11
C GLY A 55 -17.06 -1.27 15.13
N VAL A 56 -17.79 -2.39 15.25
CA VAL A 56 -17.67 -3.56 14.37
C VAL A 56 -18.50 -3.34 13.10
N MET A 57 -17.98 -3.81 11.98
CA MET A 57 -18.61 -3.74 10.65
C MET A 57 -19.17 -5.12 10.23
N PRO A 58 -20.22 -5.19 9.39
CA PRO A 58 -20.80 -6.46 8.93
C PRO A 58 -19.79 -7.36 8.23
N VAL A 59 -18.82 -6.76 7.51
CA VAL A 59 -17.74 -7.49 6.83
C VAL A 59 -16.91 -8.37 7.77
N HIS A 60 -16.91 -8.09 9.08
CA HIS A 60 -16.21 -8.90 10.07
C HIS A 60 -16.70 -10.35 10.13
N ASP A 61 -18.01 -10.57 9.97
CA ASP A 61 -18.62 -11.89 10.15
C ASP A 61 -18.87 -12.59 8.78
N ILE A 62 -18.48 -11.95 7.67
CA ILE A 62 -18.72 -12.43 6.30
C ILE A 62 -17.68 -13.49 5.89
N GLU A 63 -18.13 -14.61 5.32
CA GLU A 63 -17.21 -15.60 4.76
C GLU A 63 -16.44 -15.03 3.54
N PRO A 64 -15.10 -15.18 3.47
CA PRO A 64 -14.30 -14.65 2.37
C PRO A 64 -14.77 -15.08 0.98
N LYS A 65 -15.17 -16.35 0.83
CA LYS A 65 -15.70 -16.89 -0.46
C LYS A 65 -17.01 -16.26 -0.88
N MET A 66 -17.88 -15.90 0.07
CA MET A 66 -19.10 -15.18 -0.26
C MET A 66 -18.78 -13.75 -0.67
N LEU A 67 -17.84 -13.09 0.02
CA LEU A 67 -17.40 -11.75 -0.36
C LEU A 67 -16.76 -11.73 -1.75
N GLU A 68 -15.98 -12.75 -2.10
CA GLU A 68 -15.43 -12.94 -3.45
C GLU A 68 -16.54 -13.01 -4.51
N ARG A 69 -17.53 -13.90 -4.33
CA ARG A 69 -18.69 -14.02 -5.22
C ARG A 69 -19.46 -12.71 -5.36
N HIS A 70 -19.60 -11.96 -4.27
CA HIS A 70 -20.22 -10.64 -4.29
C HIS A 70 -19.39 -9.61 -5.06
N LEU A 71 -18.06 -9.60 -4.89
CA LEU A 71 -17.17 -8.73 -5.65
C LEU A 71 -17.18 -9.09 -7.14
N ASP A 72 -17.29 -10.36 -7.51
CA ASP A 72 -17.50 -10.78 -8.89
C ASP A 72 -18.79 -10.17 -9.44
N ARG A 73 -19.91 -10.25 -8.71
CA ARG A 73 -21.19 -9.64 -9.10
C ARG A 73 -21.12 -8.11 -9.26
N CYS A 74 -20.22 -7.44 -8.53
CA CYS A 74 -19.99 -6.00 -8.68
C CYS A 74 -19.36 -5.62 -10.04
N ILE A 75 -18.91 -6.59 -10.85
CA ILE A 75 -18.41 -6.39 -12.21
C ILE A 75 -19.53 -6.68 -13.21
N GLU A 76 -20.10 -5.62 -13.78
CA GLU A 76 -21.11 -5.67 -14.84
C GLU A 76 -20.48 -5.37 -16.20
N PHE A 77 -21.03 -5.93 -17.27
CA PHE A 77 -20.57 -5.63 -18.64
C PHE A 77 -21.75 -5.48 -19.59
N ASP A 78 -21.52 -4.75 -20.68
CA ASP A 78 -22.54 -4.56 -21.71
C ASP A 78 -22.86 -5.88 -22.42
N LYS A 79 -24.03 -6.46 -22.10
CA LYS A 79 -24.55 -7.69 -22.72
C LYS A 79 -24.82 -7.53 -24.22
N SER A 80 -25.07 -6.30 -24.69
CA SER A 80 -25.36 -5.97 -26.10
C SER A 80 -24.08 -5.71 -26.92
N GLY A 81 -22.96 -5.49 -26.23
CA GLY A 81 -21.65 -5.26 -26.81
C GLY A 81 -20.99 -6.56 -27.28
N LYS A 82 -20.76 -6.71 -28.59
CA LYS A 82 -19.86 -7.77 -29.08
C LYS A 82 -18.44 -7.46 -28.55
N LYS A 83 -17.66 -8.51 -28.22
CA LYS A 83 -16.29 -8.42 -27.68
C LYS A 83 -15.37 -7.49 -28.49
N TYR A 84 -15.64 -7.35 -29.79
CA TYR A 84 -14.85 -6.55 -30.74
C TYR A 84 -15.46 -5.20 -31.10
N LYS A 85 -16.58 -4.78 -30.47
CA LYS A 85 -17.09 -3.42 -30.66
C LYS A 85 -16.18 -2.43 -29.93
N GLU A 86 -15.96 -1.28 -30.56
CA GLU A 86 -15.15 -0.19 -29.99
C GLU A 86 -15.73 0.35 -28.68
N ASP A 87 -17.03 0.15 -28.42
CA ASP A 87 -17.76 0.66 -27.25
C ASP A 87 -17.98 -0.37 -26.14
N PHE A 88 -17.35 -1.56 -26.20
CA PHE A 88 -17.49 -2.55 -25.12
C PHE A 88 -17.03 -1.97 -23.78
N SER A 89 -17.94 -1.93 -22.82
CA SER A 89 -17.73 -1.32 -21.51
C SER A 89 -18.00 -2.31 -20.37
N VAL A 90 -17.19 -2.18 -19.33
CA VAL A 90 -17.29 -2.90 -18.07
C VAL A 90 -17.50 -1.86 -16.96
N THR A 91 -18.53 -2.06 -16.15
CA THR A 91 -18.89 -1.16 -15.05
C THR A 91 -18.64 -1.85 -13.71
N PHE A 92 -17.92 -1.17 -12.83
CA PHE A 92 -17.65 -1.59 -11.46
C PHE A 92 -18.60 -0.87 -10.49
N ASN A 93 -19.30 -1.60 -9.64
CA ASN A 93 -20.18 -1.05 -8.61
C ASN A 93 -19.47 -1.06 -7.24
N TYR A 94 -19.33 0.11 -6.61
CA TYR A 94 -18.66 0.27 -5.30
C TYR A 94 -19.62 0.60 -4.16
N ARG A 95 -20.94 0.58 -4.39
CA ARG A 95 -21.94 1.01 -3.40
C ARG A 95 -21.84 0.26 -2.08
N THR A 96 -21.51 -1.03 -2.12
CA THR A 96 -21.39 -1.89 -0.95
C THR A 96 -20.10 -1.66 -0.15
N LEU A 97 -19.03 -1.17 -0.78
CA LEU A 97 -17.73 -0.92 -0.14
C LEU A 97 -17.67 0.44 0.58
N ILE A 98 -18.53 1.39 0.20
CA ILE A 98 -18.54 2.74 0.76
C ILE A 98 -19.44 2.77 2.01
N PRO A 99 -18.95 3.26 3.17
CA PRO A 99 -19.78 3.33 4.37
C PRO A 99 -20.97 4.30 4.18
N PRO A 100 -22.11 4.04 4.83
CA PRO A 100 -23.30 4.87 4.67
C PRO A 100 -23.07 6.26 5.29
N ARG A 101 -23.61 7.29 4.64
CA ARG A 101 -23.48 8.67 5.11
C ARG A 101 -24.57 8.98 6.13
N SER A 102 -24.18 9.58 7.25
CA SER A 102 -25.14 10.11 8.22
C SER A 102 -25.69 11.43 7.70
N ASN A 103 -27.00 11.49 7.47
CA ASN A 103 -27.72 12.76 7.34
C ASN A 103 -27.90 13.34 8.74
N LYS A 104 -26.84 13.95 9.30
CA LYS A 104 -27.01 14.74 10.53
C LYS A 104 -27.78 16.01 10.16
N VAL A 105 -29.05 16.07 10.55
CA VAL A 105 -29.71 17.36 10.73
C VAL A 105 -28.93 18.08 11.84
N PRO A 106 -28.37 19.28 11.61
CA PRO A 106 -27.70 20.00 12.68
C PRO A 106 -28.71 20.17 13.82
N LYS A 107 -28.38 19.65 15.00
CA LYS A 107 -29.05 20.05 16.23
C LYS A 107 -28.67 21.51 16.45
N VAL A 108 -29.53 22.41 16.00
CA VAL A 108 -29.44 23.83 16.33
C VAL A 108 -29.57 23.92 17.85
N GLU A 109 -28.47 24.21 18.54
CA GLU A 109 -28.55 24.87 19.85
C GLU A 109 -29.32 26.17 19.64
N LYS A 110 -30.36 26.36 20.44
CA LYS A 110 -31.50 27.28 20.25
C LYS A 110 -31.18 28.78 20.15
N ASP A 111 -29.91 29.19 20.08
CA ASP A 111 -29.54 30.56 20.41
C ASP A 111 -29.06 31.41 19.22
N LEU A 112 -29.15 30.93 17.96
CA LEU A 112 -28.82 31.80 16.81
C LEU A 112 -29.66 31.45 15.56
N GLU A 113 -30.98 31.58 15.67
CA GLU A 113 -31.85 31.71 14.49
C GLU A 113 -31.84 33.16 14.02
N GLU A 114 -31.18 33.43 12.89
CA GLU A 114 -31.78 34.15 11.75
C GLU A 114 -30.76 34.20 10.59
N ASN A 115 -31.17 33.61 9.46
CA ASN A 115 -30.53 33.67 8.14
C ASN A 115 -29.29 32.80 7.90
N LEU A 116 -29.49 31.50 7.71
CA LEU A 116 -28.74 30.76 6.70
C LEU A 116 -29.56 29.57 6.18
N ASN A 117 -29.80 29.52 4.87
CA ASN A 117 -30.44 28.40 4.19
C ASN A 117 -29.95 27.07 4.76
N GLN A 118 -30.89 26.25 5.23
CA GLN A 118 -30.66 24.95 5.85
C GLN A 118 -30.15 23.95 4.80
N SER A 119 -28.90 24.13 4.37
CA SER A 119 -28.19 23.15 3.56
C SER A 119 -27.83 21.98 4.47
N VAL A 120 -28.38 20.81 4.17
CA VAL A 120 -27.99 19.55 4.80
C VAL A 120 -26.48 19.39 4.58
N VAL A 121 -25.69 19.54 5.65
CA VAL A 121 -24.24 19.32 5.57
C VAL A 121 -24.03 17.81 5.56
N GLN A 122 -23.91 17.24 4.37
CA GLN A 122 -23.60 15.82 4.21
C GLN A 122 -22.19 15.56 4.75
N GLU A 123 -22.08 14.70 5.75
CA GLU A 123 -20.80 14.36 6.39
C GLU A 123 -19.94 13.54 5.40
N LEU A 124 -18.71 14.00 5.14
CA LEU A 124 -17.75 13.24 4.34
C LEU A 124 -17.34 11.99 5.12
N VAL A 125 -17.16 10.87 4.41
CA VAL A 125 -16.89 9.55 4.98
C VAL A 125 -15.60 9.00 4.40
N ALA A 126 -14.86 8.22 5.18
CA ALA A 126 -13.68 7.50 4.72
C ALA A 126 -14.10 6.35 3.81
N GLU A 127 -14.14 6.59 2.49
CA GLU A 127 -14.60 5.62 1.49
C GLU A 127 -13.74 4.34 1.44
N THR A 128 -12.49 4.39 1.91
CA THR A 128 -11.56 3.25 1.90
C THR A 128 -11.62 2.41 3.18
N GLU A 129 -12.54 2.70 4.11
CA GLU A 129 -12.59 2.07 5.43
C GLU A 129 -12.77 0.55 5.40
N VAL A 130 -13.68 0.04 4.57
CA VAL A 130 -13.93 -1.41 4.44
C VAL A 130 -12.67 -2.11 3.91
N ILE A 131 -12.03 -1.54 2.88
CA ILE A 131 -10.81 -2.10 2.28
C ILE A 131 -9.65 -2.05 3.29
N ALA A 132 -9.56 -0.98 4.09
CA ALA A 132 -8.55 -0.86 5.14
C ALA A 132 -8.71 -1.94 6.22
N TYR A 133 -9.95 -2.29 6.58
CA TYR A 133 -10.23 -3.42 7.46
C TYR A 133 -9.84 -4.75 6.84
N MET A 134 -10.22 -5.00 5.57
CA MET A 134 -9.82 -6.20 4.83
C MET A 134 -8.30 -6.36 4.76
N SER A 135 -7.54 -5.25 4.70
CA SER A 135 -6.07 -5.29 4.69
C SER A 135 -5.45 -5.80 6.00
N GLN A 136 -6.17 -5.68 7.13
CA GLN A 136 -5.69 -6.07 8.46
C GLN A 136 -6.09 -7.51 8.78
N ALA A 137 -7.29 -7.92 8.40
CA ALA A 137 -7.80 -9.27 8.60
C ALA A 137 -7.11 -10.26 7.62
N THR A 138 -6.51 -11.33 8.15
CA THR A 138 -5.72 -12.29 7.36
C THR A 138 -6.54 -13.01 6.30
N GLU A 139 -7.81 -13.28 6.60
CA GLU A 139 -8.74 -14.01 5.74
C GLU A 139 -9.08 -13.26 4.45
N PHE A 140 -9.16 -11.92 4.50
CA PHE A 140 -9.54 -11.10 3.35
C PHE A 140 -8.36 -10.60 2.52
N LYS A 141 -7.10 -10.85 2.94
CA LYS A 141 -5.91 -10.31 2.26
C LYS A 141 -5.90 -10.65 0.78
N HIS A 142 -6.16 -11.91 0.41
CA HIS A 142 -6.15 -12.36 -0.98
C HIS A 142 -7.16 -11.58 -1.86
N LEU A 143 -8.28 -11.13 -1.31
CA LEU A 143 -9.28 -10.36 -2.03
C LEU A 143 -8.81 -8.94 -2.39
N LEU A 144 -7.74 -8.42 -1.80
CA LEU A 144 -7.20 -7.11 -2.18
C LEU A 144 -6.58 -7.09 -3.59
N ALA A 145 -6.28 -8.27 -4.15
CA ALA A 145 -5.89 -8.43 -5.54
C ALA A 145 -7.10 -8.41 -6.50
N HIS A 146 -8.32 -8.54 -5.99
CA HIS A 146 -9.53 -8.59 -6.81
C HIS A 146 -9.71 -7.31 -7.65
N PRO A 147 -10.10 -7.39 -8.95
CA PRO A 147 -10.14 -6.24 -9.85
C PRO A 147 -10.98 -5.06 -9.36
N VAL A 148 -12.08 -5.31 -8.65
CA VAL A 148 -12.91 -4.26 -8.02
C VAL A 148 -12.09 -3.44 -7.02
N ILE A 149 -11.33 -4.09 -6.13
CA ILE A 149 -10.52 -3.40 -5.12
C ILE A 149 -9.33 -2.71 -5.78
N VAL A 150 -8.66 -3.38 -6.72
CA VAL A 150 -7.50 -2.81 -7.44
C VAL A 150 -7.88 -1.55 -8.21
N THR A 151 -8.99 -1.58 -8.96
CA THR A 151 -9.49 -0.43 -9.73
C THR A 151 -9.96 0.71 -8.82
N PHE A 152 -10.61 0.40 -7.70
CA PHE A 152 -10.95 1.39 -6.67
C PHE A 152 -9.70 2.09 -6.10
N LEU A 153 -8.71 1.31 -5.67
CA LEU A 153 -7.46 1.83 -5.11
C LEU A 153 -6.66 2.64 -6.15
N PHE A 154 -6.68 2.22 -7.42
CA PHE A 154 -6.07 2.96 -8.53
C PHE A 154 -6.71 4.34 -8.71
N MET A 155 -8.04 4.40 -8.73
CA MET A 155 -8.78 5.65 -8.87
C MET A 155 -8.58 6.57 -7.66
N LYS A 156 -8.59 6.00 -6.46
CA LYS A 156 -8.30 6.72 -5.22
C LYS A 156 -6.90 7.31 -5.22
N TRP A 157 -5.90 6.52 -5.59
CA TRP A 157 -4.53 7.00 -5.74
C TRP A 157 -4.46 8.20 -6.68
N HIS A 158 -5.13 8.16 -7.83
CA HIS A 158 -5.10 9.28 -8.78
C HIS A 158 -5.67 10.59 -8.20
N LYS A 159 -6.62 10.51 -7.25
CA LYS A 159 -7.15 11.68 -6.52
C LYS A 159 -6.20 12.20 -5.45
N ILE A 160 -5.48 11.33 -4.75
CA ILE A 160 -4.60 11.72 -3.64
C ILE A 160 -3.12 11.90 -4.03
N ARG A 161 -2.71 11.49 -5.25
CA ARG A 161 -1.30 11.50 -5.69
C ARG A 161 -0.61 12.85 -5.60
N TRP A 162 -1.35 13.95 -5.64
CA TRP A 162 -0.78 15.28 -5.51
C TRP A 162 -0.18 15.51 -4.11
N ILE A 163 -0.79 14.96 -3.05
CA ILE A 163 -0.26 15.03 -1.67
C ILE A 163 1.07 14.27 -1.61
N PHE A 164 1.09 13.06 -2.17
CA PHE A 164 2.31 12.25 -2.26
C PHE A 164 3.41 12.98 -3.04
N ASN A 165 3.09 13.53 -4.21
CA ASN A 165 4.06 14.25 -5.05
C ASN A 165 4.61 15.51 -4.36
N ILE A 166 3.80 16.22 -3.57
CA ILE A 166 4.25 17.35 -2.76
C ILE A 166 5.23 16.88 -1.69
N ASN A 167 4.88 15.81 -0.94
CA ASN A 167 5.77 15.22 0.06
C ASN A 167 7.10 14.78 -0.57
N LEU A 168 7.04 14.07 -1.70
CA LEU A 168 8.21 13.63 -2.44
C LEU A 168 9.06 14.80 -2.93
N ALA A 169 8.45 15.88 -3.43
CA ALA A 169 9.18 17.07 -3.87
C ALA A 169 9.89 17.78 -2.71
N PHE A 170 9.24 17.92 -1.55
CA PHE A 170 9.86 18.48 -0.35
C PHE A 170 11.03 17.62 0.13
N TYR A 171 10.84 16.31 0.19
CA TYR A 171 11.90 15.38 0.60
C TYR A 171 13.06 15.37 -0.40
N PHE A 172 12.77 15.41 -1.71
CA PHE A 172 13.80 15.50 -2.74
C PHE A 172 14.60 16.81 -2.65
N ALA A 173 13.94 17.93 -2.33
CA ALA A 173 14.62 19.20 -2.07
C ALA A 173 15.51 19.12 -0.81
N PHE A 174 15.05 18.47 0.26
CA PHE A 174 15.88 18.16 1.43
C PHE A 174 17.09 17.31 1.04
N PHE A 175 16.89 16.20 0.34
CA PHE A 175 17.94 15.29 -0.09
C PHE A 175 19.01 16.01 -0.92
N LEU A 176 18.60 16.74 -1.97
CA LEU A 176 19.53 17.50 -2.80
C LEU A 176 20.27 18.57 -1.99
N SER A 177 19.57 19.35 -1.18
CA SER A 177 20.20 20.40 -0.37
C SER A 177 21.19 19.84 0.65
N LEU A 178 20.89 18.69 1.27
CA LEU A 178 21.79 17.97 2.17
C LEU A 178 23.04 17.48 1.43
N VAL A 179 22.86 16.83 0.27
CA VAL A 179 23.98 16.33 -0.55
C VAL A 179 24.88 17.48 -1.00
N PHE A 180 24.31 18.55 -1.55
CA PHE A 180 25.09 19.72 -1.97
C PHE A 180 25.80 20.39 -0.80
N TYR A 181 25.11 20.58 0.34
CA TYR A 181 25.70 21.15 1.53
C TYR A 181 26.88 20.31 2.04
N VAL A 182 26.67 19.00 2.19
CA VAL A 182 27.70 18.08 2.68
C VAL A 182 28.89 18.03 1.71
N PHE A 183 28.62 17.88 0.42
CA PHE A 183 29.68 17.79 -0.59
C PHE A 183 30.51 19.08 -0.65
N LEU A 184 29.89 20.26 -0.70
CA LEU A 184 30.61 21.54 -0.80
C LEU A 184 31.26 22.00 0.51
N SER A 185 30.75 21.53 1.66
CA SER A 185 31.30 21.88 2.97
C SER A 185 32.40 20.92 3.42
N TYR A 186 32.36 19.65 2.99
CA TYR A 186 33.19 18.57 3.54
C TYR A 186 33.97 17.75 2.53
N ALA A 187 33.65 17.79 1.23
CA ALA A 187 34.59 17.25 0.26
C ALA A 187 35.86 18.08 0.33
N ASN A 188 37.02 17.41 0.35
CA ASN A 188 38.36 18.01 0.40
C ASN A 188 38.68 18.79 -0.90
N PHE A 189 37.82 19.70 -1.35
CA PHE A 189 38.21 20.74 -2.28
C PHE A 189 39.19 21.63 -1.54
N ARG A 190 40.47 21.41 -1.83
CA ARG A 190 41.61 22.20 -1.41
C ARG A 190 41.20 23.67 -1.37
N GLN A 191 41.51 24.33 -0.27
CA GLN A 191 41.11 25.70 0.08
C GLN A 191 41.58 26.81 -0.90
N SER A 192 42.16 26.44 -2.05
CA SER A 192 42.44 27.35 -3.17
C SER A 192 41.28 27.31 -4.17
N ASP A 193 40.47 28.36 -4.11
CA ASP A 193 39.51 28.79 -5.12
C ASP A 193 38.26 27.92 -5.29
N LYS A 194 37.34 28.03 -4.31
CA LYS A 194 35.94 27.70 -4.59
C LYS A 194 35.47 28.54 -5.78
N THR A 195 34.98 27.88 -6.82
CA THR A 195 34.48 28.59 -8.01
C THR A 195 33.27 29.45 -7.61
N SER A 196 33.03 30.59 -8.28
CA SER A 196 31.86 31.45 -8.01
C SER A 196 30.53 30.68 -8.00
N LEU A 197 30.43 29.63 -8.84
CA LEU A 197 29.30 28.72 -8.91
C LEU A 197 29.15 27.85 -7.65
N GLU A 198 30.24 27.35 -7.07
CA GLU A 198 30.21 26.54 -5.83
C GLU A 198 29.78 27.37 -4.62
N LEU A 199 30.24 28.62 -4.55
CA LEU A 199 29.81 29.55 -3.52
C LEU A 199 28.31 29.87 -3.66
N LEU A 200 27.82 30.07 -4.89
CA LEU A 200 26.39 30.30 -5.15
C LEU A 200 25.54 29.10 -4.73
N ILE A 201 25.94 27.87 -5.07
CA ILE A 201 25.23 26.66 -4.67
C ILE A 201 25.23 26.51 -3.14
N LEU A 202 26.34 26.83 -2.47
CA LEU A 202 26.39 26.80 -1.01
C LEU A 202 25.43 27.82 -0.38
N ILE A 203 25.42 29.06 -0.87
CA ILE A 203 24.53 30.13 -0.37
C ILE A 203 23.05 29.77 -0.54
N ILE A 204 22.68 29.07 -1.62
CA ILE A 204 21.31 28.63 -1.88
C ILE A 204 20.95 27.36 -1.08
N SER A 205 21.86 26.38 -1.00
CA SER A 205 21.59 25.09 -0.37
C SER A 205 21.38 25.19 1.15
N VAL A 206 22.12 26.07 1.85
CA VAL A 206 21.99 26.24 3.31
C VAL A 206 20.58 26.67 3.76
N PRO A 207 19.97 27.76 3.25
CA PRO A 207 18.63 28.16 3.67
C PRO A 207 17.57 27.13 3.27
N VAL A 208 17.71 26.50 2.11
CA VAL A 208 16.80 25.42 1.67
C VAL A 208 16.89 24.23 2.61
N LEU A 209 18.10 23.83 3.01
CA LEU A 209 18.32 22.74 3.97
C LEU A 209 17.71 23.09 5.33
N MET A 210 17.90 24.31 5.84
CA MET A 210 17.34 24.75 7.12
C MET A 210 15.81 24.73 7.13
N VAL A 211 15.18 25.24 6.07
CA VAL A 211 13.72 25.26 5.94
C VAL A 211 13.17 23.83 5.84
N THR A 212 13.75 23.01 4.97
CA THR A 212 13.29 21.63 4.77
C THR A 212 13.55 20.75 5.99
N PHE A 213 14.67 20.93 6.70
CA PHE A 213 14.96 20.26 7.97
C PHE A 213 13.93 20.59 9.06
N PHE A 214 13.55 21.86 9.18
CA PHE A 214 12.50 22.27 10.13
C PHE A 214 11.14 21.67 9.76
N ILE A 215 10.79 21.64 8.47
CA ILE A 215 9.56 20.98 7.98
C ILE A 215 9.58 19.48 8.31
N LEU A 216 10.72 18.79 8.16
CA LEU A 216 10.85 17.38 8.52
C LEU A 216 10.64 17.15 10.02
N ILE A 217 11.25 17.98 10.89
CA ILE A 217 11.01 17.90 12.34
C ILE A 217 9.52 18.10 12.66
N LEU A 218 8.88 19.11 12.07
CA LEU A 218 7.46 19.37 12.29
C LEU A 218 6.59 18.19 11.84
N ARG A 219 6.88 17.61 10.66
CA ARG A 219 6.18 16.43 10.14
C ARG A 219 6.35 15.24 11.08
N GLU A 220 7.55 15.02 11.59
CA GLU A 220 7.86 13.88 12.46
C GLU A 220 7.17 14.00 13.83
N LEU A 221 7.24 15.19 14.43
CA LEU A 221 6.52 15.49 15.67
C LEU A 221 5.01 15.35 15.49
N PHE A 222 4.48 15.77 14.34
CA PHE A 222 3.07 15.62 14.01
C PHE A 222 2.67 14.13 13.90
N GLN A 223 3.45 13.32 13.19
CA GLN A 223 3.19 11.90 13.03
C GLN A 223 3.22 11.15 14.37
N MET A 224 4.20 11.47 15.23
CA MET A 224 4.32 10.92 16.58
C MET A 224 3.15 11.35 17.47
N ALA A 225 2.67 12.60 17.36
CA ALA A 225 1.54 13.11 18.15
C ALA A 225 0.19 12.48 17.74
N VAL A 226 -0.02 12.24 16.44
CA VAL A 226 -1.28 11.68 15.91
C VAL A 226 -1.39 10.18 16.21
N SER A 227 -0.29 9.43 16.11
CA SER A 227 -0.36 7.96 16.15
C SER A 227 0.84 7.29 16.85
N PRO A 228 1.09 7.56 18.15
CA PRO A 228 2.30 7.10 18.84
C PRO A 228 2.48 5.57 18.82
N GLY A 229 1.39 4.81 19.02
CA GLY A 229 1.47 3.35 19.02
C GLY A 229 1.85 2.73 17.66
N LYS A 230 1.37 3.32 16.55
CA LYS A 230 1.78 2.90 15.20
C LYS A 230 3.19 3.38 14.89
N TYR A 231 3.51 4.59 15.35
CA TYR A 231 4.77 5.25 15.12
C TYR A 231 5.97 4.42 15.60
N PHE A 232 5.96 3.96 16.86
CA PHE A 232 7.05 3.17 17.43
C PHE A 232 7.18 1.74 16.87
N LYS A 233 6.21 1.29 16.07
CA LYS A 233 6.25 -0.03 15.41
C LYS A 233 6.86 0.03 14.00
N SER A 234 6.91 1.21 13.37
CA SER A 234 7.45 1.35 12.02
C SER A 234 8.97 1.54 12.05
N PHE A 235 9.70 0.70 11.31
CA PHE A 235 11.14 0.84 11.12
C PHE A 235 11.52 2.12 10.37
N GLU A 236 10.67 2.58 9.45
CA GLU A 236 10.90 3.78 8.62
C GLU A 236 11.05 5.04 9.49
N ASN A 237 10.19 5.17 10.51
CA ASN A 237 10.23 6.30 11.44
C ASN A 237 11.53 6.33 12.26
N TYR A 238 12.13 5.17 12.57
CA TYR A 238 13.44 5.14 13.25
C TYR A 238 14.56 5.64 12.33
N ILE A 239 14.50 5.34 11.02
CA ILE A 239 15.45 5.87 10.04
C ILE A 239 15.28 7.38 9.90
N GLU A 240 14.05 7.89 9.81
CA GLU A 240 13.74 9.34 9.79
C GLU A 240 14.26 10.04 11.07
N LEU A 241 14.07 9.47 12.27
CA LEU A 241 14.61 10.01 13.53
C LEU A 241 16.14 10.06 13.56
N VAL A 242 16.81 8.98 13.16
CA VAL A 242 18.28 8.94 13.12
C VAL A 242 18.81 9.94 12.11
N LEU A 243 18.14 10.09 10.95
CA LEU A 243 18.49 11.09 9.95
C LEU A 243 18.34 12.51 10.50
N ILE A 244 17.24 12.83 11.17
CA ILE A 244 17.03 14.14 11.82
C ILE A 244 18.13 14.42 12.85
N PHE A 245 18.48 13.43 13.68
CA PHE A 245 19.53 13.58 14.69
C PHE A 245 20.90 13.85 14.05
N ILE A 246 21.30 13.06 13.05
CA ILE A 246 22.60 13.22 12.37
C ILE A 246 22.65 14.55 11.60
N THR A 247 21.61 14.90 10.85
CA THR A 247 21.55 16.18 10.14
C THR A 247 21.57 17.36 11.11
N GLY A 248 20.86 17.28 12.24
CA GLY A 248 20.92 18.28 13.30
C GLY A 248 22.32 18.43 13.89
N ALA A 249 23.00 17.30 14.16
CA ALA A 249 24.39 17.32 14.60
C ALA A 249 25.28 18.04 13.57
N ILE A 250 25.17 17.72 12.28
CA ILE A 250 25.96 18.35 11.21
C ILE A 250 25.72 19.87 11.12
N ILE A 251 24.49 20.33 11.28
CA ILE A 251 24.11 21.75 11.15
C ILE A 251 24.52 22.57 12.38
N PHE A 252 24.26 22.08 13.58
CA PHE A 252 24.39 22.87 14.81
C PHE A 252 25.77 22.79 15.46
N THR A 253 26.57 21.78 15.13
CA THR A 253 27.93 21.65 15.67
C THR A 253 28.92 22.46 14.83
N LYS A 254 29.45 23.55 15.40
CA LYS A 254 30.45 24.40 14.73
C LYS A 254 31.85 23.76 14.68
N THR A 255 32.16 22.82 15.57
CA THR A 255 33.52 22.27 15.75
C THR A 255 33.55 20.77 16.10
N PRO A 256 33.01 19.84 15.29
CA PRO A 256 33.40 18.45 15.47
C PRO A 256 34.82 18.25 14.91
N ASP A 257 35.60 17.36 15.51
CA ASP A 257 36.89 16.95 14.95
C ASP A 257 36.70 16.38 13.53
N GLU A 258 37.66 16.62 12.64
CA GLU A 258 37.61 16.16 11.24
C GLU A 258 37.31 14.65 11.14
N HIS A 259 37.82 13.87 12.10
CA HIS A 259 37.60 12.43 12.24
C HIS A 259 36.15 12.02 12.51
N THR A 260 35.34 12.86 13.16
CA THR A 260 33.94 12.56 13.48
C THR A 260 32.99 13.10 12.41
N ARG A 261 33.35 14.20 11.74
CA ARG A 261 32.50 14.87 10.74
C ARG A 261 32.32 14.06 9.46
N LYS A 262 33.42 13.59 8.88
CA LYS A 262 33.39 12.90 7.58
C LYS A 262 32.53 11.62 7.64
N PRO A 263 32.65 10.76 8.68
CA PRO A 263 31.76 9.62 8.83
C PRO A 263 30.29 10.00 8.98
N LEU A 264 29.97 10.98 9.85
CA LEU A 264 28.57 11.44 10.02
C LEU A 264 27.98 11.96 8.72
N ALA A 265 28.76 12.73 7.95
CA ALA A 265 28.35 13.27 6.68
C ALA A 265 28.08 12.17 5.63
N ALA A 266 28.99 11.20 5.50
CA ALA A 266 28.82 10.06 4.60
C ALA A 266 27.60 9.20 4.99
N ILE A 267 27.43 8.91 6.28
CA ILE A 267 26.30 8.17 6.83
C ILE A 267 24.98 8.91 6.55
N SER A 268 24.95 10.25 6.73
CA SER A 268 23.76 11.06 6.47
C SER A 268 23.29 10.99 5.02
N ILE A 269 24.22 11.01 4.05
CA ILE A 269 23.89 10.88 2.62
C ILE A 269 23.31 9.49 2.34
N LEU A 270 23.93 8.44 2.88
CA LEU A 270 23.46 7.06 2.68
C LEU A 270 22.05 6.86 3.26
N LEU A 271 21.81 7.32 4.50
CA LEU A 271 20.49 7.24 5.12
C LEU A 271 19.45 8.05 4.35
N ALA A 272 19.77 9.27 3.92
CA ALA A 272 18.85 10.09 3.15
C ALA A 272 18.52 9.47 1.78
N ALA A 273 19.49 8.82 1.12
CA ALA A 273 19.26 8.09 -0.12
C ALA A 273 18.38 6.84 0.11
N PHE A 274 18.63 6.09 1.19
CA PHE A 274 17.84 4.91 1.54
C PHE A 274 16.38 5.28 1.83
N GLU A 275 16.15 6.35 2.59
CA GLU A 275 14.82 6.86 2.89
C GLU A 275 14.11 7.39 1.63
N LEU A 276 14.84 8.02 0.69
CA LEU A 276 14.27 8.38 -0.62
C LEU A 276 13.72 7.16 -1.37
N VAL A 277 14.44 6.03 -1.35
CA VAL A 277 13.99 4.77 -1.96
C VAL A 277 12.73 4.24 -1.28
N LEU A 278 12.66 4.30 0.05
CA LEU A 278 11.48 3.90 0.82
C LEU A 278 10.26 4.77 0.50
N MET A 279 10.42 6.10 0.43
CA MET A 279 9.36 7.01 0.00
C MET A 279 8.90 6.76 -1.43
N LEU A 280 9.82 6.51 -2.36
CA LEU A 280 9.48 6.11 -3.74
C LEU A 280 8.68 4.80 -3.79
N GLY A 281 8.90 3.90 -2.83
CA GLY A 281 8.15 2.65 -2.68
C GLY A 281 6.66 2.82 -2.35
N GLN A 282 6.22 3.99 -1.92
CA GLN A 282 4.79 4.27 -1.73
C GLN A 282 4.05 4.51 -3.06
N HIS A 283 4.79 4.82 -4.13
CA HIS A 283 4.21 5.01 -5.45
C HIS A 283 3.82 3.64 -6.07
N PRO A 284 2.59 3.47 -6.59
CA PRO A 284 2.07 2.21 -7.13
C PRO A 284 3.01 1.45 -8.06
N LYS A 285 3.65 2.16 -9.00
CA LYS A 285 4.56 1.57 -10.00
C LYS A 285 5.87 1.03 -9.41
N PHE A 286 6.35 1.62 -8.32
CA PHE A 286 7.64 1.26 -7.70
C PHE A 286 7.46 0.38 -6.47
N SER A 287 6.25 0.34 -5.90
CA SER A 287 5.93 -0.37 -4.67
C SER A 287 6.34 -1.84 -4.70
N THR A 288 6.01 -2.57 -5.77
CA THR A 288 6.40 -3.97 -5.92
C THR A 288 7.92 -4.14 -5.85
N ASN A 289 8.69 -3.31 -6.55
CA ASN A 289 10.16 -3.42 -6.58
C ASN A 289 10.79 -3.12 -5.21
N VAL A 290 10.30 -2.10 -4.51
CA VAL A 290 10.80 -1.76 -3.16
C VAL A 290 10.41 -2.82 -2.13
N VAL A 291 9.19 -3.37 -2.21
CA VAL A 291 8.74 -4.48 -1.35
C VAL A 291 9.56 -5.74 -1.62
N MET A 292 9.87 -6.05 -2.88
CA MET A 292 10.76 -7.16 -3.24
C MET A 292 12.15 -6.94 -2.65
N LEU A 293 12.75 -5.76 -2.81
CA LEU A 293 14.06 -5.43 -2.23
C LEU A 293 14.07 -5.67 -0.71
N ARG A 294 13.08 -5.13 0.02
CA ARG A 294 12.97 -5.31 1.48
C ARG A 294 12.83 -6.77 1.88
N THR A 295 12.01 -7.53 1.16
CA THR A 295 11.74 -8.95 1.44
C THR A 295 12.99 -9.79 1.18
N VAL A 296 13.66 -9.58 0.05
CA VAL A 296 14.90 -10.27 -0.32
C VAL A 296 16.01 -9.93 0.66
N SER A 297 16.20 -8.65 1.03
CA SER A 297 17.18 -8.24 2.04
C SER A 297 16.92 -8.89 3.40
N TYR A 298 15.67 -8.91 3.86
CA TYR A 298 15.33 -9.55 5.14
C TYR A 298 15.61 -11.06 5.12
N ASN A 299 15.22 -11.75 4.05
CA ASN A 299 15.50 -13.17 3.89
C ASN A 299 17.01 -13.43 3.84
N PHE A 300 17.77 -12.64 3.07
CA PHE A 300 19.22 -12.72 3.01
C PHE A 300 19.86 -12.60 4.40
N PHE A 301 19.54 -11.54 5.16
CA PHE A 301 20.09 -11.37 6.51
C PHE A 301 19.66 -12.47 7.47
N LYS A 302 18.40 -12.93 7.39
CA LYS A 302 17.90 -14.05 8.20
C LYS A 302 18.72 -15.32 7.95
N PHE A 303 19.06 -15.64 6.70
CA PHE A 303 19.93 -16.77 6.38
C PHE A 303 21.38 -16.51 6.81
N LEU A 304 21.93 -15.32 6.55
CA LEU A 304 23.29 -14.95 6.92
C LEU A 304 23.55 -15.12 8.42
N VAL A 305 22.57 -14.82 9.29
CA VAL A 305 22.70 -15.00 10.75
C VAL A 305 23.03 -16.46 11.11
N TRP A 306 22.42 -17.46 10.46
CA TRP A 306 22.72 -18.87 10.71
C TRP A 306 24.15 -19.25 10.30
N TYR A 307 24.67 -18.65 9.22
CA TYR A 307 26.02 -18.90 8.72
C TYR A 307 27.08 -18.00 9.36
N SER A 308 26.69 -16.99 10.14
CA SER A 308 27.60 -16.05 10.78
C SER A 308 28.61 -16.73 11.70
N LEU A 309 28.22 -17.82 12.38
CA LEU A 309 29.12 -18.61 13.23
C LEU A 309 30.29 -19.19 12.44
N LEU A 310 30.03 -19.69 11.24
CA LEU A 310 31.04 -20.26 10.36
C LEU A 310 31.94 -19.15 9.78
N ILE A 311 31.36 -18.01 9.39
CA ILE A 311 32.12 -16.83 8.93
C ILE A 311 33.07 -16.32 10.02
N VAL A 312 32.60 -16.20 11.26
CA VAL A 312 33.42 -15.76 12.40
C VAL A 312 34.52 -16.79 12.70
N ALA A 313 34.23 -18.09 12.63
CA ALA A 313 35.24 -19.13 12.84
C ALA A 313 36.38 -19.07 11.80
N PHE A 314 36.04 -18.88 10.52
CA PHE A 314 37.05 -18.68 9.48
C PHE A 314 37.82 -17.37 9.66
N ALA A 315 37.16 -16.27 10.01
CA ALA A 315 37.81 -14.99 10.27
C ALA A 315 38.84 -15.08 11.39
N LEU A 316 38.50 -15.75 12.50
CA LEU A 316 39.43 -15.98 13.62
C LEU A 316 40.55 -16.96 13.24
N SER A 317 40.26 -17.96 12.41
CA SER A 317 41.27 -18.89 11.92
C SER A 317 42.28 -18.18 11.01
N PHE A 318 41.80 -17.32 10.11
CA PHE A 318 42.65 -16.49 9.25
C PHE A 318 43.47 -15.47 10.05
N TYR A 319 42.87 -14.85 11.06
CA TYR A 319 43.60 -14.02 12.01
C TYR A 319 44.80 -14.77 12.60
N ILE A 320 44.60 -15.98 13.14
CA ILE A 320 45.68 -16.75 13.79
C ILE A 320 46.76 -17.22 12.79
N ILE A 321 46.37 -17.64 11.59
CA ILE A 321 47.29 -18.25 10.61
C ILE A 321 48.07 -17.20 9.82
N PHE A 322 47.39 -16.11 9.43
CA PHE A 322 47.94 -15.07 8.57
C PHE A 322 48.38 -13.82 9.35
N SER A 323 48.23 -13.78 10.68
CA SER A 323 48.90 -12.76 11.49
C SER A 323 50.40 -12.89 11.36
N LYS A 324 51.09 -11.82 10.96
CA LYS A 324 52.56 -11.79 10.97
C LYS A 324 53.05 -11.93 12.42
N THR A 325 53.89 -12.92 12.68
CA THR A 325 54.76 -12.92 13.87
C THR A 325 55.92 -11.98 13.57
N GLU A 326 56.32 -11.12 14.51
CA GLU A 326 57.22 -9.95 14.38
C GLU A 326 58.66 -10.22 13.86
N VAL A 327 58.94 -11.34 13.18
CA VAL A 327 60.29 -11.70 12.77
C VAL A 327 60.60 -11.19 11.37
N ALA A 328 61.12 -9.96 11.36
CA ALA A 328 62.16 -9.43 10.45
C ALA A 328 62.04 -9.74 8.95
N SER A 329 61.44 -8.82 8.20
CA SER A 329 61.75 -8.59 6.77
C SER A 329 61.81 -7.09 6.48
N PRO A 330 62.65 -6.64 5.50
CA PRO A 330 62.97 -5.22 5.28
C PRO A 330 61.75 -4.40 4.82
N PRO A 331 61.83 -3.07 4.88
CA PRO A 331 60.73 -2.18 4.53
C PRO A 331 60.66 -2.01 3.02
N GLU A 332 60.15 -3.02 2.32
CA GLU A 332 59.75 -2.86 0.93
C GLU A 332 58.27 -3.23 0.81
N GLN A 333 57.47 -2.17 0.61
CA GLN A 333 56.02 -2.13 0.42
C GLN A 333 55.19 -2.36 1.70
N GLU A 334 54.67 -1.24 2.22
CA GLU A 334 53.57 -1.19 3.19
C GLU A 334 52.29 -1.76 2.53
N GLU A 335 52.24 -3.06 2.26
CA GLU A 335 50.97 -3.71 1.97
C GLU A 335 50.18 -3.80 3.28
N GLU A 336 48.99 -3.20 3.32
CA GLU A 336 48.14 -3.20 4.50
C GLU A 336 47.81 -4.64 4.93
N ASP A 337 48.37 -5.08 6.05
CA ASP A 337 48.10 -6.41 6.58
C ASP A 337 46.66 -6.48 7.13
N PHE A 338 45.77 -7.03 6.31
CA PHE A 338 44.34 -7.19 6.60
C PHE A 338 44.04 -8.14 7.77
N PHE A 339 45.01 -8.94 8.22
CA PHE A 339 44.85 -9.97 9.28
C PHE A 339 45.53 -9.62 10.61
N THR A 340 45.78 -8.33 10.87
CA THR A 340 46.45 -7.85 12.09
C THR A 340 45.55 -7.75 13.31
N ASP A 341 44.25 -7.57 13.09
CA ASP A 341 43.25 -7.37 14.14
C ASP A 341 42.05 -8.31 13.88
N PRO A 342 41.41 -8.88 14.91
CA PRO A 342 40.23 -9.73 14.72
C PRO A 342 39.09 -9.05 13.95
N GLY A 343 38.89 -7.75 14.14
CA GLY A 343 37.90 -6.94 13.41
C GLY A 343 38.28 -6.73 11.95
N LYS A 344 39.54 -6.38 11.66
CA LYS A 344 40.04 -6.28 10.27
C LYS A 344 39.97 -7.62 9.54
N SER A 345 40.30 -8.71 10.23
CA SER A 345 40.24 -10.08 9.71
C SER A 345 38.79 -10.48 9.39
N LEU A 346 37.86 -10.13 10.26
CA LEU A 346 36.42 -10.32 10.03
C LEU A 346 35.93 -9.48 8.84
N PHE A 347 36.33 -8.22 8.73
CA PHE A 347 36.00 -7.38 7.57
C PHE A 347 36.54 -7.96 6.27
N LYS A 348 37.82 -8.36 6.23
CA LYS A 348 38.44 -9.00 5.05
C LYS A 348 37.75 -10.33 4.70
N THR A 349 37.35 -11.11 5.70
CA THR A 349 36.58 -12.35 5.50
C THR A 349 35.18 -12.06 4.93
N ILE A 350 34.53 -10.97 5.37
CA ILE A 350 33.24 -10.54 4.80
C ILE A 350 33.40 -10.07 3.36
N VAL A 351 34.46 -9.33 3.04
CA VAL A 351 34.78 -8.95 1.65
C VAL A 351 34.98 -10.22 0.81
N MET A 352 35.67 -11.24 1.34
CA MET A 352 35.84 -12.51 0.64
C MET A 352 34.54 -13.31 0.44
N LEU A 353 33.45 -13.01 1.17
CA LEU A 353 32.13 -13.60 0.91
C LEU A 353 31.59 -13.21 -0.47
N THR A 354 32.00 -12.07 -1.04
CA THR A 354 31.53 -11.62 -2.36
C THR A 354 32.16 -12.39 -3.51
N GLY A 355 33.16 -13.24 -3.23
CA GLY A 355 33.95 -13.98 -4.22
C GLY A 355 35.24 -13.28 -4.64
N GLU A 356 35.58 -12.14 -4.05
CA GLU A 356 36.85 -11.45 -4.27
C GLU A 356 37.96 -12.08 -3.42
N PHE A 357 38.75 -12.97 -4.01
CA PHE A 357 39.91 -13.60 -3.37
C PHE A 357 41.20 -12.85 -3.70
N ASP A 358 41.69 -12.09 -2.73
CA ASP A 358 42.98 -11.40 -2.81
C ASP A 358 44.09 -12.32 -2.27
N ALA A 359 44.33 -13.44 -2.98
CA ALA A 359 45.26 -14.48 -2.55
C ALA A 359 46.74 -14.09 -2.71
N SER A 360 47.05 -13.06 -3.52
CA SER A 360 48.42 -12.55 -3.68
C SER A 360 48.98 -11.95 -2.39
N ASN A 361 48.09 -11.39 -1.56
CA ASN A 361 48.46 -10.63 -0.37
C ASN A 361 48.45 -11.51 0.90
N MET A 362 48.36 -12.84 0.74
CA MET A 362 48.33 -13.80 1.84
C MET A 362 49.66 -14.56 1.97
N ASN A 363 50.22 -14.58 3.18
CA ASN A 363 51.46 -15.32 3.44
C ASN A 363 51.19 -16.82 3.67
N PHE A 364 51.23 -17.61 2.60
CA PHE A 364 51.13 -19.07 2.68
C PHE A 364 52.43 -19.77 3.11
N HIS A 365 53.55 -19.06 3.26
CA HIS A 365 54.85 -19.69 3.51
C HIS A 365 55.07 -20.12 4.97
N THR A 366 54.44 -19.45 5.94
CA THR A 366 54.60 -19.77 7.37
C THR A 366 54.04 -21.15 7.73
N PHE A 367 52.85 -21.47 7.22
CA PHE A 367 52.17 -22.74 7.45
C PHE A 367 51.61 -23.29 6.12
N PRO A 368 52.46 -23.79 5.21
CA PRO A 368 52.08 -24.05 3.82
C PRO A 368 50.96 -25.08 3.68
N PHE A 369 50.97 -26.13 4.48
CA PHE A 369 49.92 -27.14 4.41
C PHE A 369 48.60 -26.65 5.04
N THR A 370 48.66 -26.18 6.28
CA THR A 370 47.47 -25.80 7.06
C THR A 370 46.73 -24.59 6.45
N SER A 371 47.48 -23.58 5.99
CA SER A 371 46.90 -22.38 5.37
C SER A 371 46.17 -22.69 4.07
N ILE A 372 46.77 -23.51 3.18
CA ILE A 372 46.16 -23.94 1.92
C ILE A 372 44.89 -24.77 2.19
N VAL A 373 44.92 -25.69 3.16
CA VAL A 373 43.76 -26.53 3.50
C VAL A 373 42.60 -25.69 4.03
N ILE A 374 42.85 -24.80 4.98
CA ILE A 374 41.79 -23.96 5.57
C ILE A 374 41.25 -22.96 4.55
N PHE A 375 42.12 -22.38 3.73
CA PHE A 375 41.71 -21.47 2.64
C PHE A 375 40.88 -22.21 1.57
N SER A 376 41.26 -23.43 1.19
CA SER A 376 40.49 -24.25 0.26
C SER A 376 39.12 -24.64 0.84
N LEU A 377 39.08 -24.98 2.13
CA LEU A 377 37.82 -25.27 2.83
C LEU A 377 36.92 -24.03 2.87
N PHE A 378 37.49 -22.85 3.09
CA PHE A 378 36.76 -21.59 3.03
C PHE A 378 36.17 -21.34 1.64
N ILE A 379 36.96 -21.46 0.56
CA ILE A 379 36.45 -21.30 -0.81
C ILE A 379 35.31 -22.27 -1.07
N PHE A 380 35.46 -23.54 -0.71
CA PHE A 380 34.41 -24.52 -0.93
C PHE A 380 33.13 -24.24 -0.12
N MET A 381 33.25 -24.04 1.19
CA MET A 381 32.11 -23.89 2.08
C MET A 381 31.42 -22.53 1.96
N ILE A 382 32.20 -21.46 1.86
CA ILE A 382 31.68 -20.10 1.83
C ILE A 382 31.44 -19.65 0.39
N ALA A 383 32.49 -19.61 -0.44
CA ALA A 383 32.36 -19.00 -1.75
C ALA A 383 31.53 -19.82 -2.73
N ILE A 384 31.68 -21.14 -2.71
CA ILE A 384 30.97 -22.02 -3.63
C ILE A 384 29.63 -22.43 -3.03
N ILE A 385 29.59 -23.00 -1.82
CA ILE A 385 28.33 -23.49 -1.25
C ILE A 385 27.44 -22.35 -0.77
N LEU A 386 27.92 -21.49 0.13
CA LEU A 386 27.07 -20.48 0.76
C LEU A 386 26.57 -19.42 -0.23
N VAL A 387 27.44 -18.84 -1.05
CA VAL A 387 27.02 -17.80 -2.03
C VAL A 387 26.04 -18.37 -3.05
N ASN A 388 26.28 -19.58 -3.57
CA ASN A 388 25.35 -20.21 -4.51
C ASN A 388 24.03 -20.61 -3.84
N LEU A 389 24.04 -20.99 -2.56
CA LEU A 389 22.81 -21.23 -1.81
C LEU A 389 22.00 -19.94 -1.64
N LEU A 390 22.64 -18.83 -1.25
CA LEU A 390 21.97 -17.54 -1.08
C LEU A 390 21.39 -17.03 -2.41
N ASN A 391 22.15 -17.16 -3.50
CA ASN A 391 21.68 -16.83 -4.84
C ASN A 391 20.55 -17.77 -5.30
N GLY A 392 20.68 -19.07 -5.04
CA GLY A 392 19.69 -20.09 -5.39
C GLY A 392 18.35 -19.86 -4.69
N LEU A 393 18.38 -19.54 -3.39
CA LEU A 393 17.19 -19.20 -2.60
C LEU A 393 16.53 -17.90 -3.08
N ALA A 394 17.33 -16.91 -3.48
CA ALA A 394 16.79 -15.66 -4.02
C ALA A 394 16.09 -15.89 -5.37
N VAL A 395 16.63 -16.76 -6.23
CA VAL A 395 16.12 -17.03 -7.57
C VAL A 395 14.90 -17.97 -7.57
N SER A 396 14.91 -19.03 -6.75
CA SER A 396 13.84 -20.04 -6.71
C SER A 396 12.49 -19.42 -6.37
N ASP A 397 12.49 -18.36 -5.55
CA ASP A 397 11.28 -17.80 -4.97
C ASP A 397 10.83 -16.51 -5.68
N THR A 398 11.52 -16.06 -6.74
CA THR A 398 11.26 -14.75 -7.37
C THR A 398 9.80 -14.51 -7.76
N GLN A 399 9.12 -15.49 -8.36
CA GLN A 399 7.71 -15.36 -8.76
C GLN A 399 6.76 -15.32 -7.56
N ILE A 400 7.01 -16.15 -6.55
CA ILE A 400 6.23 -16.18 -5.30
C ILE A 400 6.44 -14.88 -4.53
N ILE A 401 7.69 -14.39 -4.47
CA ILE A 401 8.03 -13.11 -3.86
C ILE A 401 7.35 -11.97 -4.62
N LYS A 402 7.31 -12.02 -5.96
CA LYS A 402 6.65 -10.98 -6.77
C LYS A 402 5.15 -10.91 -6.50
N SER A 403 4.43 -12.03 -6.57
CA SER A 403 2.98 -12.06 -6.31
C SER A 403 2.65 -11.64 -4.87
N ASN A 404 3.42 -12.10 -3.89
CA ASN A 404 3.30 -11.64 -2.51
C ASN A 404 3.61 -10.13 -2.37
N ALA A 405 4.60 -9.61 -3.09
CA ALA A 405 4.95 -8.20 -3.06
C ALA A 405 3.88 -7.30 -3.69
N GLU A 406 3.23 -7.76 -4.77
CA GLU A 406 2.08 -7.08 -5.38
C GLU A 406 0.93 -6.98 -4.37
N LEU A 407 0.59 -8.10 -3.70
CA LEU A 407 -0.42 -8.13 -2.65
C LEU A 407 -0.06 -7.22 -1.47
N VAL A 408 1.16 -7.29 -0.97
CA VAL A 408 1.65 -6.41 0.11
C VAL A 408 1.62 -4.94 -0.32
N GLY A 409 1.89 -4.66 -1.60
CA GLY A 409 1.75 -3.34 -2.20
C GLY A 409 0.30 -2.83 -2.18
N HIS A 410 -0.69 -3.69 -2.49
CA HIS A 410 -2.11 -3.36 -2.38
C HIS A 410 -2.54 -3.09 -0.93
N ILE A 411 -2.09 -3.93 0.03
CA ILE A 411 -2.32 -3.75 1.47
C ILE A 411 -1.77 -2.39 1.94
N ALA A 412 -0.50 -2.11 1.65
CA ALA A 412 0.14 -0.86 2.03
C ALA A 412 -0.58 0.35 1.42
N ARG A 413 -1.00 0.26 0.15
CA ARG A 413 -1.75 1.31 -0.55
C ARG A 413 -3.10 1.58 0.11
N ALA A 414 -3.87 0.54 0.43
CA ALA A 414 -5.16 0.68 1.11
C ALA A 414 -5.01 1.37 2.48
N GLN A 415 -4.01 0.95 3.26
CA GLN A 415 -3.73 1.55 4.57
C GLN A 415 -3.28 3.01 4.46
N HIS A 416 -2.43 3.33 3.49
CA HIS A 416 -1.96 4.69 3.26
C HIS A 416 -3.09 5.61 2.79
N ILE A 417 -3.94 5.16 1.84
CA ILE A 417 -5.12 5.92 1.40
C ILE A 417 -6.05 6.17 2.58
N TYR A 418 -6.37 5.15 3.38
CA TYR A 418 -7.24 5.30 4.55
C TYR A 418 -6.64 6.23 5.62
N TYR A 419 -5.32 6.17 5.84
CA TYR A 419 -4.63 7.10 6.73
C TYR A 419 -4.78 8.55 6.25
N VAL A 420 -4.55 8.80 4.96
CA VAL A 420 -4.74 10.14 4.36
C VAL A 420 -6.20 10.58 4.47
N GLU A 421 -7.17 9.71 4.18
CA GLU A 421 -8.60 10.02 4.31
C GLU A 421 -8.97 10.39 5.74
N THR A 422 -8.57 9.58 6.73
CA THR A 422 -8.87 9.84 8.14
C THR A 422 -8.17 11.11 8.65
N MET A 423 -6.98 11.42 8.15
CA MET A 423 -6.29 12.68 8.45
C MET A 423 -7.01 13.90 7.84
N LEU A 424 -7.54 13.77 6.62
CA LEU A 424 -8.29 14.84 5.94
C LEU A 424 -9.71 15.03 6.51
N LEU A 425 -10.35 13.96 6.96
CA LEU A 425 -11.73 13.93 7.46
C LEU A 425 -11.84 14.14 8.97
N GLY A 426 -10.79 13.80 9.72
CA GLY A 426 -10.78 13.86 11.18
C GLY A 426 -10.39 15.23 11.73
N ASN A 427 -10.79 15.48 12.98
CA ASN A 427 -10.10 16.47 13.81
C ASN A 427 -8.71 15.91 14.10
N ILE A 428 -7.73 16.48 13.41
CA ILE A 428 -6.31 16.10 13.37
C ILE A 428 -5.66 15.79 14.72
N LEU A 429 -6.17 16.35 15.83
CA LEU A 429 -5.62 16.13 17.17
C LEU A 429 -6.52 15.24 18.04
N PRO A 430 -5.93 14.31 18.82
CA PRO A 430 -6.64 13.64 19.90
C PRO A 430 -7.29 14.69 20.81
N LYS A 431 -8.56 14.49 21.22
CA LYS A 431 -9.29 15.43 22.10
C LYS A 431 -8.47 15.88 23.32
N LYS A 432 -7.65 14.98 23.88
CA LYS A 432 -6.74 15.24 25.03
C LYS A 432 -5.61 16.24 24.72
N MET A 433 -5.10 16.24 23.49
CA MET A 433 -4.04 17.14 23.02
C MET A 433 -4.63 18.50 22.65
N LEU A 434 -5.82 18.50 22.04
CA LEU A 434 -6.59 19.70 21.73
C LEU A 434 -6.89 20.52 23.01
N THR A 435 -7.37 19.88 24.07
CA THR A 435 -7.63 20.55 25.37
C THR A 435 -6.36 21.13 26.01
N LYS A 436 -5.20 20.52 25.75
CA LYS A 436 -3.90 21.00 26.29
C LYS A 436 -3.35 22.18 25.48
N PHE A 437 -3.55 22.16 24.16
CA PHE A 437 -3.21 23.26 23.25
C PHE A 437 -4.15 24.46 23.42
N GLU A 438 -5.45 24.22 23.63
CA GLU A 438 -6.45 25.26 23.93
C GLU A 438 -6.14 25.98 25.24
N ASN A 439 -5.62 25.25 26.25
CA ASN A 439 -5.16 25.86 27.50
C ASN A 439 -3.84 26.65 27.37
N LEU A 440 -3.05 26.41 26.32
CA LEU A 440 -1.78 27.11 26.09
C LEU A 440 -1.92 28.36 25.20
N PHE A 441 -2.94 28.39 24.34
CA PHE A 441 -3.23 29.50 23.42
C PHE A 441 -4.70 29.93 23.56
N CYS A 442 -5.02 30.73 24.58
CA CYS A 442 -6.37 31.25 24.86
C CYS A 442 -7.04 32.03 23.71
N CYS A 443 -6.30 32.41 22.65
CA CYS A 443 -6.81 33.24 21.55
C CYS A 443 -6.86 32.53 20.18
N TYR A 444 -6.61 31.21 20.10
CA TYR A 444 -6.56 30.49 18.81
C TYR A 444 -7.83 29.68 18.53
N PRO A 445 -8.69 30.05 17.56
CA PRO A 445 -9.93 29.33 17.28
C PRO A 445 -9.64 28.04 16.48
N SER A 446 -9.32 26.94 17.18
CA SER A 446 -8.97 25.63 16.60
C SER A 446 -10.05 25.07 15.66
N LYS A 447 -11.34 25.30 15.95
CA LYS A 447 -12.48 24.81 15.15
C LYS A 447 -12.59 25.42 13.75
N ARG A 448 -12.02 26.62 13.53
CA ARG A 448 -12.19 27.38 12.26
C ARG A 448 -11.18 26.96 11.19
N TRP A 449 -9.98 26.52 11.57
CA TRP A 449 -8.93 26.07 10.64
C TRP A 449 -9.24 24.73 9.96
N ASN A 450 -9.73 23.73 10.72
CA ASN A 450 -10.10 22.42 10.18
C ASN A 450 -11.20 22.52 9.12
N LEU A 451 -12.15 23.45 9.28
CA LEU A 451 -13.28 23.59 8.39
C LEU A 451 -12.93 24.32 7.07
N ILE A 452 -11.97 25.25 7.08
CA ILE A 452 -11.66 26.12 5.93
C ILE A 452 -10.61 25.50 5.00
N VAL A 453 -9.56 24.87 5.54
CA VAL A 453 -8.44 24.35 4.72
C VAL A 453 -8.61 22.88 4.35
N LEU A 454 -9.05 22.03 5.30
CA LEU A 454 -9.09 20.59 5.07
C LEU A 454 -10.35 20.12 4.35
N LYS A 455 -11.51 20.73 4.59
CA LYS A 455 -12.75 20.36 3.91
C LYS A 455 -12.65 20.37 2.36
N PRO A 456 -12.11 21.41 1.70
CA PRO A 456 -11.95 21.38 0.23
C PRO A 456 -10.93 20.35 -0.25
N LEU A 457 -9.92 20.01 0.57
CA LEU A 457 -8.95 18.97 0.26
C LEU A 457 -9.56 17.57 0.43
N ALA A 458 -10.36 17.37 1.48
CA ALA A 458 -11.11 16.15 1.74
C ALA A 458 -12.15 15.89 0.64
N GLU A 459 -12.85 16.93 0.18
CA GLU A 459 -13.77 16.85 -0.96
C GLU A 459 -13.05 16.47 -2.26
N LYS A 460 -11.83 16.98 -2.49
CA LYS A 460 -10.99 16.59 -3.65
C LYS A 460 -10.43 15.16 -3.54
N ALA A 461 -10.19 14.66 -2.33
CA ALA A 461 -9.69 13.31 -2.07
C ALA A 461 -10.79 12.24 -2.15
N CYS A 462 -12.05 12.61 -1.91
CA CYS A 462 -13.19 11.70 -2.09
C CYS A 462 -13.38 11.34 -3.57
N LEU A 463 -13.60 10.06 -3.84
CA LEU A 463 -13.88 9.59 -5.19
C LEU A 463 -15.33 9.90 -5.55
N PHE A 464 -16.25 9.74 -4.59
CA PHE A 464 -17.69 9.93 -4.79
C PHE A 464 -18.30 10.94 -3.82
N PRO A 465 -17.90 12.22 -3.82
CA PRO A 465 -18.31 13.20 -2.81
C PRO A 465 -19.83 13.39 -2.66
N ARG A 466 -20.65 13.03 -3.65
CA ARG A 466 -22.13 13.10 -3.60
C ARG A 466 -22.86 11.76 -3.80
N CYS A 467 -22.14 10.63 -3.95
CA CYS A 467 -22.61 9.25 -4.26
C CYS A 467 -24.09 9.12 -4.69
N ASN A 468 -24.44 9.60 -5.89
CA ASN A 468 -25.73 9.28 -6.53
C ASN A 468 -25.63 7.98 -7.34
N LYS A 469 -24.47 7.73 -7.96
CA LYS A 469 -24.07 6.47 -8.58
C LYS A 469 -22.60 6.25 -8.24
N CYS A 470 -22.31 5.20 -7.48
CA CYS A 470 -20.96 4.84 -7.07
C CYS A 470 -20.39 3.78 -8.03
N GLU A 471 -20.35 4.14 -9.31
CA GLU A 471 -19.99 3.27 -10.43
C GLU A 471 -18.77 3.82 -11.18
N LEU A 472 -17.98 2.92 -11.77
CA LEU A 472 -16.87 3.26 -12.66
C LEU A 472 -16.95 2.44 -13.94
N THR A 473 -17.00 3.11 -15.08
CA THR A 473 -17.01 2.45 -16.38
C THR A 473 -15.63 2.47 -17.02
N VAL A 474 -15.21 1.32 -17.55
CA VAL A 474 -13.92 1.07 -18.17
C VAL A 474 -14.14 0.45 -19.54
N TYR A 475 -13.28 0.80 -20.50
CA TYR A 475 -13.25 0.25 -21.86
C TYR A 475 -12.01 -0.63 -22.04
N PRO A 476 -12.09 -1.96 -21.80
CA PRO A 476 -10.96 -2.87 -21.97
C PRO A 476 -10.36 -2.82 -23.38
N ASN A 477 -11.21 -2.66 -24.40
CA ASN A 477 -10.81 -2.62 -25.81
C ASN A 477 -9.99 -1.38 -26.19
N LYS A 478 -10.11 -0.27 -25.43
CA LYS A 478 -9.32 0.95 -25.61
C LYS A 478 -8.07 0.96 -24.71
N GLY A 479 -7.53 -0.22 -24.41
CA GLY A 479 -6.38 -0.39 -23.54
C GLY A 479 -6.67 -0.08 -22.07
N GLY A 480 -7.91 -0.32 -21.61
CA GLY A 480 -8.34 -0.08 -20.23
C GLY A 480 -8.65 1.39 -19.93
N GLU A 481 -9.16 2.13 -20.91
CA GLU A 481 -9.50 3.54 -20.75
C GLU A 481 -10.71 3.72 -19.82
N ILE A 482 -10.64 4.70 -18.93
CA ILE A 482 -11.69 4.98 -17.95
C ILE A 482 -12.63 6.08 -18.47
N ALA A 483 -13.94 5.81 -18.42
CA ALA A 483 -14.97 6.79 -18.75
C ALA A 483 -15.00 7.91 -17.70
N VAL A 484 -14.62 9.13 -18.07
CA VAL A 484 -14.69 10.29 -17.16
C VAL A 484 -16.02 11.01 -17.39
N SER A 485 -16.89 11.06 -16.38
CA SER A 485 -18.11 11.88 -16.45
C SER A 485 -17.72 13.36 -16.50
N ASN A 486 -18.23 14.08 -17.51
CA ASN A 486 -17.77 15.39 -17.99
C ASN A 486 -17.83 16.61 -17.02
N ASN A 487 -18.05 16.45 -15.70
CA ASN A 487 -18.31 17.58 -14.80
C ASN A 487 -17.19 17.96 -13.81
N SER A 488 -15.94 17.50 -13.97
CA SER A 488 -14.83 18.03 -13.13
C SER A 488 -13.41 17.91 -13.72
N CYS A 489 -13.23 17.99 -15.05
CA CYS A 489 -11.87 18.14 -15.61
C CYS A 489 -11.49 19.65 -15.61
N CYS A 490 -11.05 20.16 -14.45
CA CYS A 490 -10.33 21.43 -14.40
C CYS A 490 -8.91 21.20 -14.91
N PHE A 491 -8.47 22.02 -15.87
CA PHE A 491 -7.17 22.02 -16.57
C PHE A 491 -7.05 21.07 -17.78
N GLY A 492 -7.70 21.43 -18.90
CA GLY A 492 -7.14 21.59 -20.26
C GLY A 492 -6.30 20.49 -20.95
N TYR A 493 -5.92 19.42 -20.27
CA TYR A 493 -5.17 18.27 -20.79
C TYR A 493 -5.72 17.03 -20.11
N CYS A 494 -6.94 16.63 -20.49
CA CYS A 494 -7.52 15.37 -20.01
C CYS A 494 -6.82 14.23 -20.77
N ASN A 495 -5.59 13.88 -20.36
CA ASN A 495 -4.94 12.65 -20.79
C ASN A 495 -5.84 11.49 -20.37
N HIS A 496 -6.26 10.68 -21.34
CA HIS A 496 -7.03 9.45 -21.11
C HIS A 496 -6.36 8.63 -19.98
N ILE A 497 -7.07 8.47 -18.85
CA ILE A 497 -6.59 7.63 -17.75
C ILE A 497 -6.79 6.18 -18.16
N ARG A 498 -5.72 5.38 -18.10
CA ARG A 498 -5.73 3.97 -18.47
C ARG A 498 -5.30 3.10 -17.30
N LEU A 499 -5.97 1.96 -17.14
CA LEU A 499 -5.60 0.92 -16.19
C LEU A 499 -4.32 0.20 -16.62
N GLU A 500 -3.69 -0.48 -15.65
CA GLU A 500 -2.56 -1.35 -15.92
C GLU A 500 -2.98 -2.57 -16.74
N LYS A 501 -2.09 -3.03 -17.64
CA LYS A 501 -2.39 -4.12 -18.58
C LYS A 501 -2.77 -5.42 -17.88
N GLU A 502 -2.18 -5.68 -16.71
CA GLU A 502 -2.46 -6.89 -15.91
C GLU A 502 -3.88 -6.86 -15.36
N THR A 503 -4.32 -5.75 -14.75
CA THR A 503 -5.71 -5.57 -14.30
C THR A 503 -6.70 -5.73 -15.46
N VAL A 504 -6.39 -5.19 -16.64
CA VAL A 504 -7.26 -5.33 -17.83
C VAL A 504 -7.36 -6.80 -18.27
N LYS A 505 -6.29 -7.59 -18.18
CA LYS A 505 -6.34 -9.03 -18.48
C LYS A 505 -7.25 -9.78 -17.52
N GLU A 506 -7.16 -9.47 -16.23
CA GLU A 506 -7.97 -10.11 -15.19
C GLU A 506 -9.46 -9.77 -15.38
N ILE A 507 -9.79 -8.50 -15.64
CA ILE A 507 -11.15 -8.07 -15.99
C ILE A 507 -11.69 -8.87 -17.18
N ASN A 508 -10.90 -9.00 -18.25
CA ASN A 508 -11.30 -9.76 -19.43
C ASN A 508 -11.49 -11.26 -19.15
N SER A 509 -10.77 -11.83 -18.16
CA SER A 509 -10.94 -13.22 -17.75
C SER A 509 -12.27 -13.45 -17.02
N ILE A 510 -12.62 -12.57 -16.07
CA ILE A 510 -13.90 -12.63 -15.34
C ILE A 510 -15.08 -12.43 -16.30
N VAL A 511 -14.99 -11.44 -17.20
CA VAL A 511 -16.01 -11.19 -18.23
C VAL A 511 -16.20 -12.40 -19.14
N ARG A 512 -15.11 -13.12 -19.46
CA ARG A 512 -15.20 -14.35 -20.26
C ARG A 512 -15.95 -15.43 -19.51
N MET A 513 -15.59 -15.69 -18.25
CA MET A 513 -16.24 -16.72 -17.42
C MET A 513 -17.73 -16.43 -17.26
N LYS A 514 -18.11 -15.18 -16.94
CA LYS A 514 -19.53 -14.79 -16.85
C LYS A 514 -20.29 -14.93 -18.17
N ARG A 515 -19.63 -14.79 -19.32
CA ARG A 515 -20.29 -15.01 -20.61
C ARG A 515 -20.54 -16.49 -20.85
N GLU A 516 -19.57 -17.35 -20.50
CA GLU A 516 -19.72 -18.81 -20.57
C GLU A 516 -20.89 -19.25 -19.67
N GLU A 517 -20.97 -18.74 -18.43
CA GLU A 517 -22.10 -19.00 -17.52
C GLU A 517 -23.45 -18.56 -18.08
N MET A 518 -23.54 -17.35 -18.67
CA MET A 518 -24.79 -16.89 -19.30
C MET A 518 -25.17 -17.72 -20.55
N GLU A 519 -24.20 -18.25 -21.29
CA GLU A 519 -24.46 -19.12 -22.43
C GLU A 519 -25.00 -20.48 -21.95
N ASP A 520 -24.45 -21.03 -20.88
CA ASP A 520 -24.93 -22.24 -20.22
C ASP A 520 -26.34 -22.05 -19.64
N GLU A 521 -26.60 -20.98 -18.87
CA GLU A 521 -27.94 -20.64 -18.33
C GLU A 521 -28.99 -20.49 -19.43
N LYS A 522 -28.61 -19.87 -20.55
CA LYS A 522 -29.50 -19.71 -21.70
C LYS A 522 -29.82 -21.05 -22.36
N GLN A 523 -28.87 -21.97 -22.39
CA GLN A 523 -29.06 -23.31 -22.92
C GLN A 523 -29.94 -24.16 -21.98
N GLU A 524 -29.76 -24.04 -20.66
CA GLU A 524 -30.63 -24.66 -19.66
C GLU A 524 -32.06 -24.12 -19.73
N CYS A 525 -32.25 -22.80 -19.78
CA CYS A 525 -33.58 -22.19 -19.93
C CYS A 525 -34.27 -22.64 -21.23
N ALA A 526 -33.53 -22.72 -22.34
CA ALA A 526 -34.08 -23.23 -23.60
C ALA A 526 -34.45 -24.71 -23.52
N CYS A 527 -33.73 -25.51 -22.74
CA CYS A 527 -34.05 -26.92 -22.48
C CYS A 527 -35.31 -27.05 -21.61
N LEU A 528 -35.42 -26.27 -20.54
CA LEU A 528 -36.58 -26.22 -19.66
C LEU A 528 -37.85 -25.78 -20.41
N GLN A 529 -37.77 -24.75 -21.25
CA GLN A 529 -38.90 -24.32 -22.10
C GLN A 529 -39.37 -25.43 -23.05
N LYS A 530 -38.44 -26.18 -23.65
CA LYS A 530 -38.79 -27.34 -24.48
C LYS A 530 -39.42 -28.47 -23.67
N LEU A 531 -38.95 -28.69 -22.43
CA LEU A 531 -39.50 -29.70 -21.53
C LEU A 531 -40.93 -29.34 -21.10
N GLU A 532 -41.17 -28.07 -20.75
CA GLU A 532 -42.52 -27.54 -20.46
C GLU A 532 -43.46 -27.70 -21.66
N GLU A 533 -42.98 -27.41 -22.87
CA GLU A 533 -43.78 -27.61 -24.10
C GLU A 533 -44.14 -29.09 -24.33
N VAL A 534 -43.23 -30.01 -24.04
CA VAL A 534 -43.49 -31.46 -24.12
C VAL A 534 -44.48 -31.90 -23.04
N LEU A 535 -44.33 -31.44 -21.79
CA LEU A 535 -45.26 -31.72 -20.70
C LEU A 535 -46.68 -31.24 -21.01
N MET A 536 -46.81 -30.06 -21.62
CA MET A 536 -48.11 -29.54 -22.09
C MET A 536 -48.73 -30.40 -23.18
N LYS A 537 -47.93 -30.96 -24.10
CA LYS A 537 -48.44 -31.87 -25.14
C LYS A 537 -48.85 -33.23 -24.57
N ILE A 538 -48.13 -33.73 -23.55
CA ILE A 538 -48.47 -34.98 -22.86
C ILE A 538 -49.79 -34.81 -22.09
N SER A 539 -49.96 -33.71 -21.35
CA SER A 539 -51.22 -33.46 -20.62
C SER A 539 -52.41 -33.28 -21.56
N GLU A 540 -52.20 -32.70 -22.74
CA GLU A 540 -53.23 -32.63 -23.78
C GLU A 540 -53.57 -34.01 -24.35
N LEU A 541 -52.58 -34.91 -24.47
CA LEU A 541 -52.80 -36.31 -24.87
C LEU A 541 -53.56 -37.11 -23.81
N ASP A 542 -53.18 -36.96 -22.53
CA ASP A 542 -53.85 -37.62 -21.41
C ASP A 542 -55.32 -37.20 -21.33
N ASN A 543 -55.61 -35.90 -21.45
CA ASN A 543 -56.99 -35.40 -21.52
C ASN A 543 -57.77 -36.02 -22.70
N LYS A 544 -57.14 -36.17 -23.88
CA LYS A 544 -57.76 -36.81 -25.04
C LYS A 544 -57.96 -38.32 -24.82
N MET A 545 -57.03 -39.01 -24.18
CA MET A 545 -57.16 -40.43 -23.84
C MET A 545 -58.25 -40.67 -22.79
N GLU A 546 -58.37 -39.80 -21.80
CA GLU A 546 -59.42 -39.89 -20.77
C GLU A 546 -60.82 -39.72 -21.37
N ILE A 547 -60.97 -38.80 -22.33
CA ILE A 547 -62.20 -38.64 -23.12
C ILE A 547 -62.51 -39.90 -23.94
N ILE A 548 -61.50 -40.54 -24.53
CA ILE A 548 -61.68 -41.77 -25.31
C ILE A 548 -62.06 -42.94 -24.40
N MET A 549 -61.45 -43.05 -23.22
CA MET A 549 -61.80 -44.08 -22.22
C MET A 549 -63.24 -43.95 -21.71
N GLN A 550 -63.75 -42.72 -21.57
CA GLN A 550 -65.17 -42.49 -21.22
C GLN A 550 -66.14 -42.86 -22.36
N CYS A 551 -65.65 -42.97 -23.60
CA CYS A 551 -66.45 -43.30 -24.79
C CYS A 551 -66.45 -44.80 -25.15
N LEU A 552 -65.72 -45.65 -24.42
CA LEU A 552 -65.68 -47.09 -24.65
C LEU A 552 -66.84 -47.78 -23.89
N PRO A 553 -67.72 -48.55 -24.56
CA PRO A 553 -68.75 -49.33 -23.87
C PRO A 553 -68.13 -50.56 -23.17
N GLU A 554 -68.68 -50.91 -21.99
CA GLU A 554 -68.31 -52.10 -21.18
C GLU A 554 -68.33 -53.42 -21.96
#